data_AF-A0A7C8IIN7-F1
#
_entry.id   AF-A0A7C8IIN7-F1
#
_cell.length_a   1.000
_cell.length_b   1.000
_cell.length_c   1.000
_cell.angle_alpha   90.00
_cell.angle_beta   90.00
_cell.angle_gamma   90.00
#
_symmetry.space_group_name_H-M   'P 1'
#
loop_
_entity.id
_entity.type
_entity.pdbx_description
1 polymer ?
#
loop_
_entity_poly.entity_id
_entity_poly.type
_entity_poly.pdbx_seq_one_letter_code
_entity_poly.pdbx_strand_id
1 'polypeptide(L)'
;MSLATIEKLFILRTNLLALGDLRGILRAPLLFFMALLVWCLGLATIYPPGALIVTFDAHTFTDNYNMSVLNPPIPQNLDFAGNDSFPTLSDGGSVAPLVVSYPNPGNGTEDIVERVLTYSGPAQALNNIAQSVIIDNHVFNMLIHPGENSTYKLQFRGPQFRCKTSRYNHSIPMEYRPDDGITSAVFVSEWHEDALTLSVKQRKLGNYSIVHSTPNTTRYEAHVETLEQSCGPVSVFYHVDVTFPRGVQTIQHYLSDEKDMPKKAGAYDDLNLTLPAQPQTARAWNQRVLAALPIYNEWALLDALGSLLVGEFYINSQGSDPDSCRQSQSFKNGTIVQDCWEWGFQMQCDFARVGLLKGTVFHTTRFDATEPNSCYDPRDALHITEELLNSVLTNITLSAISLGTWWAMVPVTTTRYRSTYSFAYPLALILPYSICLAAASLFAAIAVWSLWQNGTPAADGGFLQIMLATRGNTEMERLVLKERLTAVENMSEELQKLEIRYGELVGGDVLRADGRICGFGTVDETVSLRLKKGN
;
A
#
# COMPACT_ATOMS: atom_id res chain seq x y z
N MET A 1 57.58 -20.16 53.44
CA MET A 1 56.11 -19.96 53.46
C MET A 1 55.49 -21.32 53.77
N SER A 2 54.50 -21.41 54.66
CA SER A 2 53.91 -22.72 55.00
C SER A 2 53.07 -23.28 53.85
N LEU A 3 53.15 -24.60 53.65
CA LEU A 3 52.47 -25.33 52.59
C LEU A 3 50.95 -25.05 52.56
N ALA A 4 50.33 -25.04 53.74
CA ALA A 4 48.90 -24.78 53.89
C ALA A 4 48.48 -23.38 53.39
N THR A 5 49.37 -22.37 53.48
CA THR A 5 49.06 -21.02 52.98
C THR A 5 49.09 -20.98 51.46
N ILE A 6 50.00 -21.72 50.82
CA ILE A 6 50.14 -21.75 49.36
C ILE A 6 48.95 -22.48 48.74
N GLU A 7 48.55 -23.63 49.29
CA GLU A 7 47.41 -24.40 48.78
C GLU A 7 46.08 -23.65 48.95
N LYS A 8 45.91 -22.92 50.07
CA LYS A 8 44.77 -22.00 50.26
C LYS A 8 44.68 -20.93 49.18
N LEU A 9 45.82 -20.46 48.65
CA LEU A 9 45.87 -19.50 47.53
C LEU A 9 45.43 -20.12 46.19
N PHE A 10 45.61 -21.42 45.98
CA PHE A 10 45.09 -22.12 44.80
C PHE A 10 43.59 -22.44 44.91
N ILE A 11 43.08 -22.71 46.11
CA ILE A 11 41.66 -22.98 46.38
C ILE A 11 40.78 -21.71 46.26
N LEU A 12 41.36 -20.52 46.39
CA LEU A 12 40.67 -19.23 46.24
C LEU A 12 39.95 -19.04 44.88
N ARG A 13 40.39 -19.76 43.83
CA ARG A 13 39.74 -19.73 42.50
C ARG A 13 38.41 -20.49 42.47
N THR A 14 38.23 -21.50 43.32
CA THR A 14 37.09 -22.44 43.25
C THR A 14 36.15 -22.35 44.43
N ASN A 15 36.58 -21.80 45.58
CA ASN A 15 35.76 -21.68 46.78
C ASN A 15 35.58 -20.20 47.21
N LEU A 16 34.36 -19.67 47.04
CA LEU A 16 34.01 -18.29 47.39
C LEU A 16 34.22 -17.99 48.88
N LEU A 17 34.02 -18.97 49.76
CA LEU A 17 34.15 -18.81 51.22
C LEU A 17 35.62 -18.60 51.64
N ALA A 18 36.58 -19.03 50.81
CA ALA A 18 38.00 -18.82 51.06
C ALA A 18 38.45 -17.37 50.83
N LEU A 19 37.66 -16.52 50.14
CA LEU A 19 37.95 -15.08 49.97
C LEU A 19 37.88 -14.28 51.27
N GLY A 20 37.29 -14.83 52.35
CA GLY A 20 37.16 -14.15 53.65
C GLY A 20 38.43 -14.11 54.51
N ASP A 21 39.51 -14.80 54.12
CA ASP A 21 40.75 -14.84 54.91
C ASP A 21 41.65 -13.61 54.68
N LEU A 22 41.54 -12.61 55.56
CA LEU A 22 42.32 -11.36 55.53
C LEU A 22 43.84 -11.58 55.47
N ARG A 23 44.36 -12.70 56.00
CA ARG A 23 45.80 -12.98 55.97
C ARG A 23 46.29 -13.41 54.59
N GLY A 24 45.42 -14.03 53.79
CA GLY A 24 45.72 -14.39 52.40
C GLY A 24 45.80 -13.16 51.48
N ILE A 25 44.89 -12.20 51.69
CA ILE A 25 44.78 -10.95 50.91
C ILE A 25 46.06 -10.11 51.02
N LEU A 26 46.60 -9.96 52.24
CA LEU A 26 47.79 -9.16 52.49
C LEU A 26 49.09 -9.78 51.94
N ARG A 27 49.14 -11.11 51.80
CA ARG A 27 50.35 -11.82 51.35
C ARG A 27 50.43 -12.03 49.85
N ALA A 28 49.29 -12.12 49.15
CA ALA A 28 49.24 -12.36 47.72
C ALA A 28 48.13 -11.53 47.04
N PRO A 29 48.27 -10.19 47.00
CA PRO A 29 47.20 -9.29 46.53
C PRO A 29 46.84 -9.50 45.05
N LEU A 30 47.81 -9.89 44.21
CA LEU A 30 47.62 -10.09 42.78
C LEU A 30 46.77 -11.34 42.47
N LEU A 31 47.02 -12.45 43.18
CA LEU A 31 46.23 -13.69 43.07
C LEU A 31 44.81 -13.49 43.57
N PHE A 32 44.65 -12.75 44.66
CA PHE A 32 43.32 -12.37 45.16
C PHE A 32 42.53 -11.55 44.15
N PHE A 33 43.17 -10.58 43.49
CA PHE A 33 42.53 -9.75 42.47
C PHE A 33 42.12 -10.57 41.23
N MET A 34 42.94 -11.54 40.80
CA MET A 34 42.54 -12.49 39.74
C MET A 34 41.33 -13.33 40.15
N ALA A 35 41.33 -13.88 41.36
CA ALA A 35 40.21 -14.68 41.85
C ALA A 35 38.92 -13.85 41.92
N LEU A 36 39.00 -12.63 42.45
CA LEU A 36 37.87 -11.68 42.49
C LEU A 36 37.33 -11.39 41.08
N LEU A 37 38.21 -11.16 40.09
CA LEU A 37 37.80 -10.92 38.71
C LEU A 37 37.09 -12.12 38.08
N VAL A 38 37.54 -13.35 38.35
CA VAL A 38 36.88 -14.57 37.87
C VAL A 38 35.45 -14.67 38.40
N TRP A 39 35.24 -14.33 39.68
CA TRP A 39 33.91 -14.28 40.27
C TRP A 39 33.05 -13.13 39.72
N CYS A 40 33.63 -11.93 39.54
CA CYS A 40 32.93 -10.80 38.92
C CYS A 40 32.52 -11.08 37.47
N LEU A 41 33.33 -11.83 36.71
CA LEU A 41 33.00 -12.31 35.38
C LEU A 41 31.75 -13.19 35.38
N GLY A 42 31.63 -14.10 36.34
CA GLY A 42 30.44 -14.94 36.51
C GLY A 42 29.15 -14.15 36.81
N LEU A 43 29.26 -13.01 37.51
CA LEU A 43 28.13 -12.10 37.73
C LEU A 43 27.83 -11.25 36.49
N ALA A 44 28.87 -10.79 35.78
CA ALA A 44 28.74 -9.99 34.58
C ALA A 44 28.06 -10.75 33.44
N THR A 45 28.27 -12.07 33.33
CA THR A 45 27.65 -12.91 32.29
C THR A 45 26.14 -13.11 32.47
N ILE A 46 25.58 -12.82 33.64
CA ILE A 46 24.12 -12.94 33.92
C ILE A 46 23.35 -11.70 33.45
N TYR A 47 24.01 -10.54 33.35
CA TYR A 47 23.36 -9.28 32.99
C TYR A 47 22.82 -9.18 31.54
N PRO A 48 23.55 -9.62 30.49
CA PRO A 48 23.10 -9.48 29.11
C PRO A 48 21.72 -10.09 28.80
N PRO A 49 21.40 -11.33 29.21
CA PRO A 49 20.07 -11.90 28.95
C PRO A 49 18.95 -11.18 29.70
N GLY A 50 19.24 -10.54 30.84
CA GLY A 50 18.26 -9.77 31.61
C GLY A 50 18.04 -8.33 31.12
N ALA A 51 18.95 -7.79 30.31
CA ALA A 51 18.89 -6.42 29.78
C ALA A 51 18.25 -6.33 28.39
N LEU A 52 17.94 -7.46 27.77
CA LEU A 52 17.22 -7.53 26.50
C LEU A 52 15.74 -7.24 26.74
N ILE A 53 15.25 -6.16 26.14
CA ILE A 53 13.82 -5.87 26.09
C ILE A 53 13.31 -6.13 24.67
N VAL A 54 12.08 -6.64 24.59
CA VAL A 54 11.37 -6.79 23.32
C VAL A 54 10.52 -5.55 23.12
N THR A 55 10.89 -4.73 22.15
CA THR A 55 10.13 -3.55 21.72
C THR A 55 9.39 -3.88 20.42
N PHE A 56 8.21 -3.28 20.22
CA PHE A 56 7.46 -3.40 18.98
C PHE A 56 7.61 -2.12 18.19
N ASP A 57 8.48 -2.15 17.19
CA ASP A 57 8.73 -0.99 16.33
C ASP A 57 8.00 -1.16 14.99
N ALA A 58 7.31 -0.10 14.57
CA ALA A 58 6.65 -0.07 13.28
C ALA A 58 7.70 -0.01 12.15
N HIS A 59 7.67 -1.00 11.27
CA HIS A 59 8.53 -1.06 10.11
C HIS A 59 7.67 -1.00 8.83
N THR A 60 8.12 -0.19 7.87
CA THR A 60 7.50 -0.07 6.55
C THR A 60 8.13 -1.08 5.60
N PHE A 61 7.32 -1.92 4.99
CA PHE A 61 7.71 -2.88 3.96
C PHE A 61 7.03 -2.50 2.65
N THR A 62 7.78 -2.47 1.55
CA THR A 62 7.20 -2.25 0.23
C THR A 62 7.33 -3.54 -0.58
N ASP A 63 6.20 -4.17 -0.83
CA ASP A 63 6.11 -5.41 -1.61
C ASP A 63 5.19 -5.18 -2.81
N ASN A 64 5.47 -5.82 -3.94
CA ASN A 64 4.63 -5.71 -5.12
C ASN A 64 3.47 -6.70 -5.02
N TYR A 65 2.24 -6.19 -5.12
CA TYR A 65 1.04 -7.01 -5.15
C TYR A 65 0.32 -6.85 -6.48
N ASN A 66 -0.32 -7.92 -6.94
CA ASN A 66 -1.17 -7.86 -8.13
C ASN A 66 -2.48 -7.15 -7.75
N MET A 67 -2.64 -5.90 -8.18
CA MET A 67 -3.77 -5.04 -7.84
C MET A 67 -4.58 -4.71 -9.07
N SER A 68 -5.88 -4.46 -8.89
CA SER A 68 -6.68 -3.98 -10.00
C SER A 68 -6.33 -2.52 -10.31
N VAL A 69 -6.17 -2.23 -11.60
CA VAL A 69 -5.75 -0.93 -12.11
C VAL A 69 -6.66 -0.51 -13.27
N LEU A 70 -6.70 0.78 -13.57
CA LEU A 70 -7.38 1.30 -14.74
C LEU A 70 -6.37 1.58 -15.85
N ASN A 71 -6.67 1.18 -17.09
CA ASN A 71 -5.86 1.49 -18.28
C ASN A 71 -4.35 1.20 -18.09
N PRO A 72 -3.95 -0.04 -17.74
CA PRO A 72 -2.53 -0.37 -17.64
C PRO A 72 -1.82 -0.18 -18.98
N PRO A 73 -0.50 0.01 -18.99
CA PRO A 73 0.28 0.01 -20.23
C PRO A 73 0.06 -1.32 -20.97
N ILE A 74 -0.49 -1.23 -22.18
CA ILE A 74 -0.83 -2.41 -22.97
C ILE A 74 0.48 -3.03 -23.50
N PRO A 75 0.69 -4.35 -23.33
CA PRO A 75 1.89 -5.01 -23.86
C PRO A 75 2.00 -4.84 -25.39
N GLN A 76 3.16 -4.40 -25.86
CA GLN A 76 3.41 -4.13 -27.29
C GLN A 76 3.39 -5.39 -28.17
N ASN A 77 3.44 -6.57 -27.56
CA ASN A 77 3.44 -7.87 -28.23
C ASN A 77 2.04 -8.49 -28.38
N LEU A 78 0.97 -7.82 -27.96
CA LEU A 78 -0.39 -8.30 -28.24
C LEU A 78 -0.65 -8.30 -29.75
N ASP A 79 -1.12 -9.43 -30.27
CA ASP A 79 -1.52 -9.55 -31.67
C ASP A 79 -3.03 -9.64 -31.81
N PHE A 80 -3.67 -8.46 -31.94
CA PHE A 80 -5.12 -8.35 -32.15
C PHE A 80 -5.58 -8.88 -33.52
N ALA A 81 -4.67 -9.07 -34.47
CA ALA A 81 -4.99 -9.71 -35.75
C ALA A 81 -5.23 -11.21 -35.57
N GLY A 82 -4.69 -11.78 -34.49
CA GLY A 82 -4.99 -13.12 -33.99
C GLY A 82 -6.30 -13.19 -33.19
N ASN A 83 -6.39 -14.13 -32.26
CA ASN A 83 -7.57 -14.32 -31.41
C ASN A 83 -7.40 -13.71 -30.01
N ASP A 84 -6.36 -12.89 -29.81
CA ASP A 84 -6.10 -12.23 -28.54
C ASP A 84 -7.14 -11.14 -28.30
N SER A 85 -7.74 -11.13 -27.11
CA SER A 85 -8.63 -10.07 -26.66
C SER A 85 -7.99 -9.34 -25.49
N PHE A 86 -8.23 -8.04 -25.43
CA PHE A 86 -7.84 -7.23 -24.27
C PHE A 86 -9.13 -6.90 -23.50
N PRO A 87 -9.20 -7.13 -22.18
CA PRO A 87 -10.37 -6.74 -21.40
C PRO A 87 -10.57 -5.23 -21.53
N THR A 88 -11.83 -4.81 -21.66
CA THR A 88 -12.21 -3.39 -21.80
C THR A 88 -13.41 -3.08 -20.92
N LEU A 89 -13.61 -1.79 -20.65
CA LEU A 89 -14.82 -1.29 -19.99
C LEU A 89 -15.99 -1.06 -20.96
N SER A 90 -15.74 -1.17 -22.25
CA SER A 90 -16.72 -1.05 -23.32
C SER A 90 -17.23 -2.41 -23.77
N ASP A 91 -18.52 -2.48 -24.09
CA ASP A 91 -19.05 -3.52 -24.96
C ASP A 91 -18.59 -3.23 -26.41
N GLY A 92 -18.27 -4.27 -27.18
CA GLY A 92 -17.76 -4.12 -28.56
C GLY A 92 -16.25 -3.86 -28.73
N GLY A 93 -15.50 -3.62 -27.64
CA GLY A 93 -14.03 -3.52 -27.66
C GLY A 93 -13.30 -4.81 -28.07
N SER A 94 -14.04 -5.89 -28.35
CA SER A 94 -13.54 -7.16 -28.87
C SER A 94 -13.51 -7.15 -30.40
N VAL A 95 -12.37 -7.51 -30.98
CA VAL A 95 -12.19 -7.66 -32.42
C VAL A 95 -13.07 -8.81 -32.93
N ALA A 96 -14.23 -8.48 -33.50
CA ALA A 96 -15.14 -9.46 -34.05
C ALA A 96 -14.81 -9.74 -35.52
N PRO A 97 -14.72 -11.03 -35.94
CA PRO A 97 -14.65 -11.36 -37.36
C PRO A 97 -16.03 -11.15 -37.99
N LEU A 98 -16.10 -10.23 -38.95
CA LEU A 98 -17.26 -10.02 -39.80
C LEU A 98 -16.98 -10.71 -41.13
N VAL A 99 -17.79 -11.70 -41.48
CA VAL A 99 -17.67 -12.41 -42.77
C VAL A 99 -18.52 -11.67 -43.79
N VAL A 100 -17.87 -11.07 -44.78
CA VAL A 100 -18.56 -10.42 -45.90
C VAL A 100 -18.44 -11.33 -47.12
N SER A 101 -19.55 -11.95 -47.51
CA SER A 101 -19.63 -12.78 -48.72
C SER A 101 -19.98 -11.90 -49.92
N TYR A 102 -19.05 -11.77 -50.86
CA TYR A 102 -19.31 -11.06 -52.12
C TYR A 102 -19.75 -12.05 -53.20
N PRO A 103 -20.88 -11.81 -53.91
CA PRO A 103 -21.24 -12.62 -55.06
C PRO A 103 -20.26 -12.32 -56.19
N ASN A 104 -19.32 -13.22 -56.42
CA ASN A 104 -18.34 -13.09 -57.49
C ASN A 104 -18.98 -13.61 -58.79
N PRO A 105 -19.17 -12.78 -59.83
CA PRO A 105 -19.77 -13.21 -61.08
C PRO A 105 -18.81 -14.12 -61.87
N GLY A 106 -18.78 -15.41 -61.52
CA GLY A 106 -18.10 -16.44 -62.30
C GLY A 106 -17.60 -17.66 -61.53
N ASN A 107 -17.33 -17.58 -60.23
CA ASN A 107 -16.57 -18.64 -59.51
C ASN A 107 -17.01 -18.93 -58.05
N GLY A 108 -18.24 -18.61 -57.67
CA GLY A 108 -18.74 -18.84 -56.30
C GLY A 108 -18.50 -17.66 -55.35
N THR A 109 -18.98 -17.78 -54.11
CA THR A 109 -18.80 -16.76 -53.07
C THR A 109 -17.38 -16.86 -52.49
N GLU A 110 -16.59 -15.79 -52.58
CA GLU A 110 -15.36 -15.64 -51.78
C GLU A 110 -15.74 -14.98 -50.45
N ASP A 111 -15.48 -15.67 -49.35
CA ASP A 111 -15.67 -15.14 -48.00
C ASP A 111 -14.43 -14.35 -47.59
N ILE A 112 -14.57 -13.03 -47.47
CA ILE A 112 -13.54 -12.16 -46.90
C ILE A 112 -13.85 -12.00 -45.41
N VAL A 113 -12.86 -12.31 -44.56
CA VAL A 113 -12.97 -12.05 -43.12
C VAL A 113 -12.43 -10.65 -42.83
N GLU A 114 -13.31 -9.76 -42.42
CA GLU A 114 -12.98 -8.41 -41.99
C GLU A 114 -12.98 -8.38 -40.46
N ARG A 115 -11.87 -7.92 -39.86
CA ARG A 115 -11.81 -7.66 -38.42
C ARG A 115 -12.12 -6.20 -38.19
N VAL A 116 -13.19 -5.94 -37.42
CA VAL A 116 -13.67 -4.60 -37.10
C VAL A 116 -13.58 -4.41 -35.59
N LEU A 117 -13.09 -3.25 -35.17
CA LEU A 117 -13.10 -2.82 -33.76
C LEU A 117 -14.02 -1.61 -33.60
N THR A 118 -15.26 -1.86 -33.17
CA THR A 118 -16.27 -0.83 -32.96
C THR A 118 -16.64 -0.71 -31.49
N TYR A 119 -16.66 0.52 -30.99
CA TYR A 119 -17.25 0.81 -29.70
C TYR A 119 -18.78 0.68 -29.79
N SER A 120 -19.41 -0.22 -29.03
CA SER A 120 -20.88 -0.35 -29.02
C SER A 120 -21.54 0.26 -27.79
N GLY A 121 -20.77 0.57 -26.75
CA GLY A 121 -21.28 1.18 -25.52
C GLY A 121 -20.48 0.76 -24.30
N PRO A 122 -20.92 1.16 -23.09
CA PRO A 122 -20.35 0.68 -21.84
C PRO A 122 -20.74 -0.78 -21.57
N ALA A 123 -19.82 -1.55 -20.97
CA ALA A 123 -20.11 -2.90 -20.53
C ALA A 123 -21.23 -2.91 -19.47
N GLN A 124 -22.09 -3.92 -19.49
CA GLN A 124 -23.23 -4.02 -18.57
C GLN A 124 -22.82 -3.92 -17.08
N ALA A 125 -21.67 -4.50 -16.72
CA ALA A 125 -21.15 -4.43 -15.35
C ALA A 125 -20.81 -2.99 -14.93
N LEU A 126 -20.28 -2.18 -15.86
CA LEU A 126 -20.01 -0.76 -15.62
C LEU A 126 -21.31 0.04 -15.46
N ASN A 127 -22.33 -0.23 -16.29
CA ASN A 127 -23.65 0.41 -16.16
C ASN A 127 -24.28 0.12 -14.79
N ASN A 128 -24.19 -1.12 -14.32
CA ASN A 128 -24.73 -1.50 -13.01
C ASN A 128 -24.01 -0.76 -11.86
N ILE A 129 -22.68 -0.61 -11.94
CA ILE A 129 -21.91 0.19 -10.98
C ILE A 129 -22.33 1.66 -11.06
N ALA A 130 -22.42 2.22 -12.26
CA ALA A 130 -22.80 3.62 -12.47
C ALA A 130 -24.18 3.92 -11.85
N GLN A 131 -25.17 3.05 -12.07
CA GLN A 131 -26.48 3.16 -11.44
C GLN A 131 -26.41 3.16 -9.92
N SER A 132 -25.66 2.23 -9.31
CA SER A 132 -25.51 2.17 -7.86
C SER A 132 -24.80 3.41 -7.29
N VAL A 133 -23.76 3.90 -7.96
CA VAL A 133 -23.03 5.11 -7.54
C VAL A 133 -23.90 6.35 -7.67
N ILE A 134 -24.74 6.48 -8.69
CA ILE A 134 -25.65 7.62 -8.83
C ILE A 134 -26.68 7.67 -7.70
N ILE A 135 -27.08 6.52 -7.16
CA ILE A 135 -28.02 6.42 -6.04
C ILE A 135 -27.31 6.71 -4.70
N ASP A 136 -26.21 6.01 -4.42
CA ASP A 136 -25.57 6.02 -3.09
C ASP A 136 -24.45 7.06 -2.94
N ASN A 137 -23.90 7.54 -4.07
CA ASN A 137 -22.73 8.41 -4.15
C ASN A 137 -21.50 7.90 -3.36
N HIS A 138 -21.29 6.59 -3.37
CA HIS A 138 -20.19 5.93 -2.67
C HIS A 138 -19.27 5.18 -3.65
N VAL A 139 -17.98 5.11 -3.34
CA VAL A 139 -17.00 4.34 -4.12
C VAL A 139 -16.98 2.90 -3.63
N PHE A 140 -17.10 1.93 -4.54
CA PHE A 140 -17.07 0.52 -4.19
C PHE A 140 -15.71 0.10 -3.58
N ASN A 141 -15.76 -0.87 -2.68
CA ASN A 141 -14.55 -1.48 -2.12
C ASN A 141 -13.79 -2.23 -3.22
N MET A 142 -12.48 -2.04 -3.28
CA MET A 142 -11.62 -2.73 -4.26
C MET A 142 -11.51 -4.22 -3.92
N LEU A 143 -11.44 -5.08 -4.93
CA LEU A 143 -11.48 -6.54 -4.77
C LEU A 143 -10.38 -7.12 -3.87
N ILE A 144 -9.19 -6.50 -3.86
CA ILE A 144 -8.04 -6.99 -3.10
C ILE A 144 -7.73 -6.03 -1.95
N HIS A 145 -7.57 -6.58 -0.76
CA HIS A 145 -7.18 -5.86 0.43
C HIS A 145 -5.75 -6.29 0.79
N PRO A 146 -4.73 -5.44 0.59
CA PRO A 146 -3.33 -5.79 0.83
C PRO A 146 -2.96 -6.05 2.31
N GLY A 147 -3.92 -5.87 3.22
CA GLY A 147 -3.76 -5.99 4.66
C GLY A 147 -4.00 -4.65 5.37
N GLU A 148 -4.08 -4.70 6.69
CA GLU A 148 -4.24 -3.49 7.52
C GLU A 148 -3.01 -2.57 7.41
N ASN A 149 -3.26 -1.27 7.49
CA ASN A 149 -2.25 -0.20 7.45
C ASN A 149 -1.33 -0.32 6.22
N SER A 150 -1.96 -0.64 5.10
CA SER A 150 -1.36 -0.66 3.77
C SER A 150 -1.71 0.60 2.99
N THR A 151 -0.83 0.98 2.09
CA THR A 151 -1.00 2.15 1.22
C THR A 151 -0.39 1.87 -0.14
N TYR A 152 -1.11 2.22 -1.20
CA TYR A 152 -0.60 2.19 -2.56
C TYR A 152 -1.13 3.35 -3.39
N LYS A 153 -0.47 3.58 -4.52
CA LYS A 153 -0.76 4.70 -5.41
C LYS A 153 -1.12 4.17 -6.79
N LEU A 154 -2.17 4.73 -7.38
CA LEU A 154 -2.59 4.47 -8.75
C LEU A 154 -2.55 5.76 -9.56
N GLN A 155 -2.17 5.62 -10.83
CA GLN A 155 -2.10 6.73 -11.77
C GLN A 155 -2.69 6.27 -13.10
N PHE A 156 -3.69 6.99 -13.59
CA PHE A 156 -4.36 6.65 -14.85
C PHE A 156 -5.09 7.87 -15.43
N ARG A 157 -5.45 7.78 -16.71
CA ARG A 157 -6.33 8.77 -17.36
C ARG A 157 -7.78 8.34 -17.27
N GLY A 158 -8.65 9.32 -17.09
CA GLY A 158 -10.08 9.15 -17.05
C GLY A 158 -10.82 10.43 -17.46
N PRO A 159 -12.12 10.33 -17.75
CA PRO A 159 -12.90 11.46 -18.22
C PRO A 159 -13.37 12.37 -17.07
N GLN A 160 -13.64 13.62 -17.42
CA GLN A 160 -14.36 14.63 -16.64
C GLN A 160 -15.27 15.44 -17.58
N PHE A 161 -16.23 16.16 -17.01
CA PHE A 161 -17.06 17.12 -17.73
C PHE A 161 -16.55 18.55 -17.56
N ARG A 162 -16.66 19.32 -18.63
CA ARG A 162 -16.50 20.77 -18.64
C ARG A 162 -17.79 21.40 -19.15
N CYS A 163 -18.47 22.17 -18.30
CA CYS A 163 -19.79 22.70 -18.59
C CYS A 163 -19.74 24.17 -18.96
N LYS A 164 -20.60 24.56 -19.91
CA LYS A 164 -20.88 25.95 -20.27
C LYS A 164 -22.37 26.18 -20.12
N THR A 165 -22.72 27.25 -19.41
CA THR A 165 -24.10 27.67 -19.22
C THR A 165 -24.41 28.81 -20.17
N SER A 166 -25.50 28.67 -20.94
CA SER A 166 -26.04 29.71 -21.80
C SER A 166 -27.49 29.98 -21.41
N ARG A 167 -27.93 31.23 -21.61
CA ARG A 167 -29.30 31.65 -21.37
C ARG A 167 -29.81 32.40 -22.58
N TYR A 168 -30.94 31.98 -23.12
CA TYR A 168 -31.51 32.58 -24.33
C TYR A 168 -33.03 32.45 -24.36
N ASN A 169 -33.65 33.41 -25.05
CA ASN A 169 -35.10 33.45 -25.25
C ASN A 169 -35.43 32.94 -26.66
N HIS A 170 -36.37 32.02 -26.78
CA HIS A 170 -36.86 31.53 -28.07
C HIS A 170 -38.30 31.05 -27.98
N SER A 171 -38.94 30.77 -29.12
CA SER A 171 -40.22 30.07 -29.15
C SER A 171 -40.02 28.57 -29.34
N ILE A 172 -40.78 27.76 -28.60
CA ILE A 172 -40.84 26.30 -28.76
C ILE A 172 -42.23 25.87 -29.23
N PRO A 173 -42.32 24.85 -30.10
CA PRO A 173 -43.61 24.28 -30.45
C PRO A 173 -44.22 23.57 -29.23
N MET A 174 -45.54 23.63 -29.13
CA MET A 174 -46.32 22.86 -28.15
C MET A 174 -47.23 21.88 -28.89
N GLU A 175 -47.45 20.71 -28.29
CA GLU A 175 -48.29 19.66 -28.85
C GLU A 175 -49.64 19.65 -28.14
N TYR A 176 -50.73 19.75 -28.90
CA TYR A 176 -52.08 19.60 -28.37
C TYR A 176 -52.51 18.14 -28.41
N ARG A 177 -52.80 17.56 -27.25
CA ARG A 177 -53.43 16.25 -27.11
C ARG A 177 -54.83 16.41 -26.53
N PRO A 178 -55.86 15.77 -27.12
CA PRO A 178 -57.24 15.88 -26.63
C PRO A 178 -57.39 15.51 -25.14
N ASP A 179 -56.61 14.54 -24.67
CA ASP A 179 -56.70 14.02 -23.31
C ASP A 179 -55.82 14.78 -22.31
N ASP A 180 -54.70 15.35 -22.75
CA ASP A 180 -53.69 15.99 -21.89
C ASP A 180 -53.67 17.53 -21.98
N GLY A 181 -54.38 18.12 -22.94
CA GLY A 181 -54.32 19.53 -23.26
C GLY A 181 -53.08 19.91 -24.09
N ILE A 182 -52.62 21.16 -23.96
CA ILE A 182 -51.39 21.63 -24.59
C ILE A 182 -50.20 21.21 -23.72
N THR A 183 -49.26 20.47 -24.29
CA THR A 183 -48.08 19.95 -23.58
C THR A 183 -46.79 20.56 -24.13
N SER A 184 -45.82 20.79 -23.24
CA SER A 184 -44.50 21.30 -23.61
C SER A 184 -43.42 20.73 -22.69
N ALA A 185 -42.29 20.31 -23.27
CA ALA A 185 -41.14 19.84 -22.51
C ALA A 185 -40.44 21.04 -21.85
N VAL A 186 -40.46 21.11 -20.52
CA VAL A 186 -39.85 22.20 -19.74
C VAL A 186 -38.51 21.82 -19.13
N PHE A 187 -38.22 20.53 -19.05
CA PHE A 187 -36.89 20.02 -18.73
C PHE A 187 -36.54 18.96 -19.77
N VAL A 188 -35.38 19.11 -20.39
CA VAL A 188 -34.88 18.17 -21.40
C VAL A 188 -33.42 17.93 -21.11
N SER A 189 -33.07 16.68 -20.82
CA SER A 189 -31.71 16.22 -20.66
C SER A 189 -31.41 15.22 -21.78
N GLU A 190 -30.53 15.63 -22.69
CA GLU A 190 -30.14 14.87 -23.87
C GLU A 190 -28.66 14.49 -23.77
N TRP A 191 -28.37 13.21 -24.04
CA TRP A 191 -27.01 12.72 -24.21
C TRP A 191 -26.73 12.56 -25.70
N HIS A 192 -25.83 13.37 -26.25
CA HIS A 192 -25.41 13.24 -27.64
C HIS A 192 -24.25 12.26 -27.72
N GLU A 193 -24.55 11.00 -28.01
CA GLU A 193 -23.58 9.89 -27.99
C GLU A 193 -22.34 10.16 -28.86
N ASP A 194 -22.51 10.70 -30.07
CA ASP A 194 -21.42 10.96 -31.02
C ASP A 194 -20.42 12.03 -30.54
N ALA A 195 -20.96 13.08 -29.92
CA ALA A 195 -20.18 14.20 -29.41
C ALA A 195 -19.74 14.01 -27.96
N LEU A 196 -20.30 13.01 -27.26
CA LEU A 196 -20.12 12.77 -25.82
C LEU A 196 -20.47 14.00 -24.98
N THR A 197 -21.48 14.75 -25.44
CA THR A 197 -21.92 15.99 -24.78
C THR A 197 -23.28 15.80 -24.13
N LEU A 198 -23.39 16.18 -22.87
CA LEU A 198 -24.64 16.28 -22.14
C LEU A 198 -25.22 17.68 -22.35
N SER A 199 -26.47 17.79 -22.82
CA SER A 199 -27.21 19.05 -22.87
C SER A 199 -28.40 18.97 -21.93
N VAL A 200 -28.39 19.82 -20.90
CA VAL A 200 -29.51 19.96 -19.96
C VAL A 200 -30.17 21.31 -20.19
N LYS A 201 -31.43 21.30 -20.62
CA LYS A 201 -32.23 22.49 -20.92
C LYS A 201 -33.35 22.60 -19.89
N GLN A 202 -33.29 23.65 -19.07
CA GLN A 202 -34.38 24.05 -18.19
C GLN A 202 -35.11 25.24 -18.83
N ARG A 203 -36.40 25.08 -19.06
CA ARG A 203 -37.24 26.09 -19.71
C ARG A 203 -38.21 26.69 -18.71
N LYS A 204 -38.14 28.01 -18.57
CA LYS A 204 -39.14 28.80 -17.89
C LYS A 204 -40.13 29.29 -18.95
N LEU A 205 -41.37 28.84 -18.83
CA LEU A 205 -42.44 29.26 -19.73
C LEU A 205 -42.81 30.71 -19.44
N GLY A 206 -42.89 31.48 -20.52
CA GLY A 206 -43.49 32.79 -20.59
C GLY A 206 -44.91 32.71 -21.17
N ASN A 207 -45.27 33.71 -21.98
CA ASN A 207 -46.53 33.70 -22.74
C ASN A 207 -46.50 32.62 -23.85
N TYR A 208 -47.67 32.12 -24.25
CA TYR A 208 -47.82 31.28 -25.43
C TYR A 208 -48.73 31.94 -26.46
N SER A 209 -48.52 31.60 -27.72
CA SER A 209 -49.27 32.09 -28.86
C SER A 209 -49.91 30.94 -29.63
N ILE A 210 -51.13 31.16 -30.10
CA ILE A 210 -51.85 30.23 -30.96
C ILE A 210 -51.83 30.80 -32.37
N VAL A 211 -51.22 30.07 -33.30
CA VAL A 211 -51.09 30.46 -34.70
C VAL A 211 -52.03 29.61 -35.54
N HIS A 212 -53.09 30.22 -36.05
CA HIS A 212 -53.99 29.59 -37.01
C HIS A 212 -53.46 29.82 -38.43
N SER A 213 -52.96 28.76 -39.07
CA SER A 213 -52.44 28.77 -40.44
C SER A 213 -53.33 27.90 -41.31
N THR A 214 -54.01 28.48 -42.30
CA THR A 214 -54.96 27.81 -43.23
C THR A 214 -56.15 27.11 -42.51
N PRO A 215 -57.21 26.64 -43.21
CA PRO A 215 -58.47 26.27 -42.56
C PRO A 215 -58.42 25.16 -41.50
N ASN A 216 -57.31 24.41 -41.38
CA ASN A 216 -57.24 23.19 -40.55
C ASN A 216 -55.94 23.01 -39.73
N THR A 217 -54.99 23.95 -39.74
CA THR A 217 -53.74 23.81 -38.98
C THR A 217 -53.59 24.88 -37.90
N THR A 218 -53.79 24.48 -36.64
CA THR A 218 -53.48 25.29 -35.46
C THR A 218 -52.13 24.86 -34.93
N ARG A 219 -51.19 25.79 -34.79
CA ARG A 219 -49.90 25.59 -34.13
C ARG A 219 -49.87 26.36 -32.83
N TYR A 220 -49.30 25.76 -31.80
CA TYR A 220 -49.13 26.36 -30.49
C TYR A 220 -47.64 26.63 -30.30
N GLU A 221 -47.26 27.86 -29.96
CA GLU A 221 -45.87 28.25 -29.72
C GLU A 221 -45.73 28.93 -28.37
N ALA A 222 -44.83 28.44 -27.53
CA ALA A 222 -44.54 29.04 -26.23
C ALA A 222 -43.28 29.90 -26.32
N HIS A 223 -43.33 31.13 -25.84
CA HIS A 223 -42.13 31.91 -25.58
C HIS A 223 -41.50 31.42 -24.28
N VAL A 224 -40.25 30.98 -24.36
CA VAL A 224 -39.52 30.41 -23.23
C VAL A 224 -38.19 31.09 -23.03
N GLU A 225 -37.83 31.31 -21.77
CA GLU A 225 -36.47 31.55 -21.35
C GLU A 225 -35.83 30.18 -21.07
N THR A 226 -34.79 29.83 -21.81
CA THR A 226 -34.08 28.55 -21.64
C THR A 226 -32.72 28.79 -21.02
N LEU A 227 -32.47 28.07 -19.93
CA LEU A 227 -31.16 27.87 -19.36
C LEU A 227 -30.62 26.54 -19.89
N GLU A 228 -29.62 26.59 -20.75
CA GLU A 228 -28.97 25.41 -21.30
C GLU A 228 -27.59 25.24 -20.66
N GLN A 229 -27.33 24.05 -20.13
CA GLN A 229 -26.03 23.64 -19.65
C GLN A 229 -25.50 22.55 -20.58
N SER A 230 -24.49 22.92 -21.36
CA SER A 230 -23.80 22.00 -22.26
C SER A 230 -22.49 21.57 -21.63
N CYS A 231 -22.37 20.28 -21.31
CA CYS A 231 -21.17 19.69 -20.72
C CYS A 231 -20.46 18.82 -21.75
N GLY A 232 -19.25 19.22 -22.13
CA GLY A 232 -18.37 18.47 -23.01
C GLY A 232 -17.35 17.66 -22.24
N PRO A 233 -16.76 16.64 -22.86
CA PRO A 233 -15.80 15.79 -22.20
C PRO A 233 -14.38 16.37 -22.21
N VAL A 234 -13.62 16.10 -21.16
CA VAL A 234 -12.18 16.32 -21.09
C VAL A 234 -11.51 15.09 -20.46
N SER A 235 -10.30 14.78 -20.88
CA SER A 235 -9.47 13.70 -20.33
C SER A 235 -8.47 14.28 -19.34
N VAL A 236 -8.52 13.82 -18.09
CA VAL A 236 -7.61 14.26 -17.01
C VAL A 236 -6.81 13.09 -16.47
N PHE A 237 -5.69 13.40 -15.84
CA PHE A 237 -4.81 12.44 -15.19
C PHE A 237 -5.11 12.38 -13.68
N TYR A 238 -5.57 11.21 -13.22
CA TYR A 238 -5.90 10.92 -11.83
C TYR A 238 -4.67 10.45 -11.08
N HIS A 239 -4.46 11.02 -9.89
CA HIS A 239 -3.54 10.49 -8.90
C HIS A 239 -4.36 10.02 -7.72
N VAL A 240 -4.34 8.72 -7.45
CA VAL A 240 -5.20 8.10 -6.43
C VAL A 240 -4.31 7.45 -5.37
N ASP A 241 -4.42 7.93 -4.14
CA ASP A 241 -3.78 7.37 -2.96
C ASP A 241 -4.82 6.55 -2.18
N VAL A 242 -4.63 5.22 -2.16
CA VAL A 242 -5.53 4.30 -1.45
C VAL A 242 -4.85 3.84 -0.18
N THR A 243 -5.52 4.03 0.95
CA THR A 243 -5.03 3.68 2.29
C THR A 243 -6.02 2.78 3.01
N PHE A 244 -5.52 1.87 3.84
CA PHE A 244 -6.35 0.95 4.65
C PHE A 244 -6.09 1.12 6.15
N PRO A 245 -6.36 2.29 6.76
CA PRO A 245 -6.24 2.46 8.20
C PRO A 245 -7.14 1.45 8.92
N ARG A 246 -6.55 0.55 9.72
CA ARG A 246 -7.29 -0.52 10.43
C ARG A 246 -8.17 -1.38 9.50
N GLY A 247 -7.76 -1.56 8.24
CA GLY A 247 -8.46 -2.39 7.26
C GLY A 247 -9.65 -1.72 6.56
N VAL A 248 -9.98 -0.47 6.87
CA VAL A 248 -11.05 0.28 6.17
C VAL A 248 -10.47 1.06 5.01
N GLN A 249 -11.03 0.88 3.80
CA GLN A 249 -10.59 1.59 2.60
C GLN A 249 -10.86 3.10 2.72
N THR A 250 -9.82 3.91 2.52
CA THR A 250 -9.90 5.36 2.41
C THR A 250 -9.16 5.80 1.15
N ILE A 251 -9.86 6.47 0.24
CA ILE A 251 -9.33 6.92 -1.04
C ILE A 251 -9.18 8.45 -1.01
N GLN A 252 -8.00 8.93 -1.36
CA GLN A 252 -7.73 10.34 -1.65
C GLN A 252 -7.31 10.46 -3.10
N HIS A 253 -7.72 11.53 -3.78
CA HIS A 253 -7.36 11.74 -5.17
C HIS A 253 -7.19 13.22 -5.50
N TYR A 254 -6.42 13.49 -6.55
CA TYR A 254 -6.33 14.80 -7.19
C TYR A 254 -6.12 14.65 -8.70
N LEU A 255 -6.48 15.70 -9.45
CA LEU A 255 -6.51 15.70 -10.91
C LEU A 255 -5.41 16.60 -11.48
N SER A 256 -4.89 16.27 -12.66
CA SER A 256 -3.86 17.04 -13.37
C SER A 256 -3.92 16.79 -14.89
N ASP A 257 -3.14 17.54 -15.69
CA ASP A 257 -2.93 17.29 -17.14
C ASP A 257 -4.22 17.11 -17.97
N GLU A 258 -5.09 18.12 -17.89
CA GLU A 258 -6.34 18.19 -18.66
C GLU A 258 -6.07 18.35 -20.16
N LYS A 259 -6.77 17.52 -20.96
CA LYS A 259 -6.71 17.52 -22.42
C LYS A 259 -8.10 17.35 -23.00
N ASP A 260 -8.32 17.94 -24.16
CA ASP A 260 -9.53 17.68 -24.93
C ASP A 260 -9.58 16.21 -25.36
N MET A 261 -10.75 15.61 -25.23
CA MET A 261 -10.97 14.21 -25.62
C MET A 261 -11.48 14.13 -27.07
N PRO A 262 -11.03 13.16 -27.88
CA PRO A 262 -11.59 12.94 -29.21
C PRO A 262 -13.08 12.55 -29.13
N LYS A 263 -13.85 13.05 -30.10
CA LYS A 263 -15.26 12.69 -30.31
C LYS A 263 -15.37 11.25 -30.85
N LYS A 264 -16.53 10.60 -30.71
CA LYS A 264 -16.74 9.26 -31.28
C LYS A 264 -16.75 9.30 -32.80
N ALA A 265 -17.59 10.19 -33.35
CA ALA A 265 -17.75 10.35 -34.79
C ALA A 265 -16.42 10.78 -35.44
N GLY A 266 -15.94 9.97 -36.40
CA GLY A 266 -14.73 10.23 -37.17
C GLY A 266 -13.40 9.93 -36.47
N ALA A 267 -13.38 9.52 -35.19
CA ALA A 267 -12.11 9.18 -34.53
C ALA A 267 -11.59 7.80 -34.94
N TYR A 268 -12.48 6.84 -35.19
CA TYR A 268 -12.12 5.45 -35.45
C TYR A 268 -13.03 4.70 -36.44
N ASP A 269 -13.81 5.41 -37.26
CA ASP A 269 -14.74 4.82 -38.25
C ASP A 269 -14.07 3.86 -39.26
N ASP A 270 -12.73 3.83 -39.31
CA ASP A 270 -11.92 3.05 -40.27
C ASP A 270 -10.99 1.99 -39.62
N LEU A 271 -11.26 1.51 -38.40
CA LEU A 271 -10.44 0.47 -37.74
C LEU A 271 -10.71 -0.94 -38.27
N ASN A 272 -10.68 -1.10 -39.60
CA ASN A 272 -10.95 -2.36 -40.27
C ASN A 272 -9.66 -3.01 -40.78
N LEU A 273 -9.60 -4.34 -40.68
CA LEU A 273 -8.52 -5.15 -41.24
C LEU A 273 -9.11 -6.29 -42.08
N THR A 274 -8.89 -6.25 -43.40
CA THR A 274 -9.27 -7.34 -44.31
C THR A 274 -8.23 -8.46 -44.27
N LEU A 275 -8.65 -9.70 -44.05
CA LEU A 275 -7.78 -10.88 -44.03
C LEU A 275 -7.86 -11.70 -45.34
N PRO A 276 -6.74 -12.28 -45.81
CA PRO A 276 -5.40 -12.23 -45.23
C PRO A 276 -4.69 -10.88 -45.46
N ALA A 277 -4.20 -10.27 -44.37
CA ALA A 277 -3.50 -8.99 -44.42
C ALA A 277 -1.97 -9.18 -44.57
N GLN A 278 -1.30 -8.24 -45.23
CA GLN A 278 0.16 -8.19 -45.21
C GLN A 278 0.69 -7.93 -43.78
N PRO A 279 1.87 -8.44 -43.39
CA PRO A 279 2.39 -8.26 -42.03
C PRO A 279 2.55 -6.80 -41.60
N GLN A 280 2.81 -5.89 -42.55
CA GLN A 280 2.95 -4.45 -42.25
C GLN A 280 1.61 -3.78 -41.96
N THR A 281 0.55 -4.13 -42.69
CA THR A 281 -0.80 -3.58 -42.46
C THR A 281 -1.39 -4.09 -41.15
N ALA A 282 -1.16 -5.36 -40.81
CA ALA A 282 -1.55 -5.92 -39.52
C ALA A 282 -0.85 -5.20 -38.35
N ARG A 283 0.46 -4.91 -38.45
CA ARG A 283 1.19 -4.14 -37.42
C ARG A 283 0.68 -2.71 -37.26
N ALA A 284 0.43 -2.02 -38.38
CA ALA A 284 -0.10 -0.65 -38.35
C ALA A 284 -1.51 -0.62 -37.73
N TRP A 285 -2.35 -1.59 -38.05
CA TRP A 285 -3.68 -1.74 -37.46
C TRP A 285 -3.59 -2.05 -35.95
N ASN A 286 -2.73 -2.98 -35.52
CA ASN A 286 -2.50 -3.27 -34.10
C ASN A 286 -2.07 -2.01 -33.32
N GLN A 287 -1.20 -1.16 -33.88
CA GLN A 287 -0.79 0.10 -33.24
C GLN A 287 -1.96 1.09 -33.09
N ARG A 288 -2.87 1.15 -34.07
CA ARG A 288 -4.07 2.00 -33.97
C ARG A 288 -5.05 1.48 -32.92
N VAL A 289 -5.24 0.15 -32.86
CA VAL A 289 -6.05 -0.51 -31.82
C VAL A 289 -5.50 -0.19 -30.43
N LEU A 290 -4.19 -0.34 -30.23
CA LEU A 290 -3.52 -0.01 -28.97
C LEU A 290 -3.74 1.45 -28.54
N ALA A 291 -3.79 2.39 -29.49
CA ALA A 291 -4.07 3.80 -29.21
C ALA A 291 -5.55 4.08 -28.92
N ALA A 292 -6.47 3.31 -29.51
CA ALA A 292 -7.92 3.49 -29.35
C ALA A 292 -8.46 2.94 -28.02
N LEU A 293 -7.92 1.83 -27.54
CA LEU A 293 -8.44 1.12 -26.36
C LEU A 293 -8.57 2.00 -25.10
N PRO A 294 -7.57 2.82 -24.70
CA PRO A 294 -7.72 3.70 -23.55
C PRO A 294 -8.84 4.73 -23.73
N ILE A 295 -9.00 5.25 -24.96
CA ILE A 295 -10.05 6.22 -25.30
C ILE A 295 -11.43 5.58 -25.21
N TYR A 296 -11.59 4.35 -25.69
CA TYR A 296 -12.86 3.60 -25.59
C TYR A 296 -13.26 3.37 -24.13
N ASN A 297 -12.31 3.16 -23.23
CA ASN A 297 -12.59 3.03 -21.81
C ASN A 297 -13.04 4.36 -21.18
N GLU A 298 -12.46 5.49 -21.60
CA GLU A 298 -12.93 6.82 -21.18
C GLU A 298 -14.33 7.13 -21.74
N TRP A 299 -14.62 6.73 -22.98
CA TRP A 299 -15.96 6.83 -23.58
C TRP A 299 -16.99 5.98 -22.84
N ALA A 300 -16.63 4.73 -22.48
CA ALA A 300 -17.48 3.85 -21.70
C ALA A 300 -17.86 4.46 -20.35
N LEU A 301 -16.91 5.07 -19.64
CA LEU A 301 -17.17 5.74 -18.36
C LEU A 301 -18.13 6.92 -18.53
N LEU A 302 -18.00 7.70 -19.60
CA LEU A 302 -18.89 8.82 -19.89
C LEU A 302 -20.28 8.36 -20.29
N ASP A 303 -20.41 7.38 -21.18
CA ASP A 303 -21.71 6.85 -21.60
C ASP A 303 -22.44 6.17 -20.43
N ALA A 304 -21.71 5.49 -19.55
CA ALA A 304 -22.29 4.84 -18.38
C ALA A 304 -22.99 5.85 -17.45
N LEU A 305 -22.49 7.09 -17.36
CA LEU A 305 -23.16 8.17 -16.63
C LEU A 305 -24.17 8.93 -17.52
N GLY A 306 -23.75 9.34 -18.72
CA GLY A 306 -24.53 10.18 -19.64
C GLY A 306 -25.85 9.55 -20.04
N SER A 307 -25.86 8.24 -20.34
CA SER A 307 -27.09 7.51 -20.69
C SER A 307 -28.11 7.44 -19.54
N LEU A 308 -27.64 7.47 -18.28
CA LEU A 308 -28.50 7.46 -17.09
C LEU A 308 -29.11 8.84 -16.79
N LEU A 309 -28.55 9.90 -17.37
CA LEU A 309 -29.02 11.28 -17.19
C LEU A 309 -30.10 11.69 -18.20
N VAL A 310 -30.39 10.86 -19.20
CA VAL A 310 -31.36 11.18 -20.26
C VAL A 310 -32.77 11.20 -19.68
N GLY A 311 -33.52 12.25 -19.96
CA GLY A 311 -34.90 12.36 -19.50
C GLY A 311 -35.57 13.67 -19.91
N GLU A 312 -36.89 13.61 -20.05
CA GLU A 312 -37.71 14.75 -20.40
C GLU A 312 -38.87 14.88 -19.43
N PHE A 313 -39.20 16.13 -19.08
CA PHE A 313 -40.34 16.46 -18.26
C PHE A 313 -41.23 17.45 -18.98
N TYR A 314 -42.50 17.10 -19.05
CA TYR A 314 -43.53 17.86 -19.73
C TYR A 314 -44.43 18.50 -18.68
N ILE A 315 -44.86 19.74 -18.93
CA ILE A 315 -46.03 20.29 -18.26
C ILE A 315 -47.16 20.44 -19.26
N ASN A 316 -48.38 20.46 -18.75
CA ASN A 316 -49.57 20.58 -19.56
C ASN A 316 -50.49 21.69 -19.06
N SER A 317 -51.35 22.17 -19.95
CA SER A 317 -52.43 23.10 -19.58
C SER A 317 -53.74 22.34 -19.44
N GLN A 318 -54.18 22.08 -18.20
CA GLN A 318 -55.56 21.64 -17.97
C GLN A 318 -56.49 22.85 -18.04
N GLY A 319 -57.33 22.88 -19.08
CA GLY A 319 -58.45 23.81 -19.14
C GLY A 319 -58.13 25.17 -19.74
N SER A 320 -57.54 25.20 -20.95
CA SER A 320 -57.65 26.41 -21.77
C SER A 320 -59.13 26.60 -22.16
N ASP A 321 -59.86 27.34 -21.34
CA ASP A 321 -61.04 28.04 -21.84
C ASP A 321 -60.54 28.93 -22.99
N PRO A 322 -60.98 28.75 -24.24
CA PRO A 322 -60.50 29.53 -25.39
C PRO A 322 -60.66 31.04 -25.21
N ASP A 323 -61.45 31.48 -24.22
CA ASP A 323 -61.61 32.88 -23.83
C ASP A 323 -60.43 33.47 -23.02
N SER A 324 -59.42 32.67 -22.67
CA SER A 324 -58.22 33.12 -21.93
C SER A 324 -57.18 33.88 -22.78
N CYS A 325 -57.34 33.89 -24.10
CA CYS A 325 -56.45 34.59 -25.03
C CYS A 325 -56.97 36.01 -25.29
N ARG A 326 -56.20 37.04 -24.89
CA ARG A 326 -56.72 38.41 -24.77
C ARG A 326 -56.42 39.30 -25.97
N GLN A 327 -55.46 38.93 -26.82
CA GLN A 327 -55.02 39.74 -27.97
C GLN A 327 -54.91 38.87 -29.21
N SER A 328 -55.64 39.23 -30.27
CA SER A 328 -55.55 38.59 -31.59
C SER A 328 -55.02 39.57 -32.62
N GLN A 329 -53.96 39.18 -33.33
CA GLN A 329 -53.40 39.91 -34.45
C GLN A 329 -53.69 39.14 -35.74
N SER A 330 -54.38 39.78 -36.68
CA SER A 330 -54.69 39.21 -37.99
C SER A 330 -53.74 39.78 -39.04
N PHE A 331 -53.03 38.89 -39.74
CA PHE A 331 -52.13 39.25 -40.83
C PHE A 331 -52.83 39.16 -42.18
N LYS A 332 -52.38 39.96 -43.16
CA LYS A 332 -52.97 40.00 -44.53
C LYS A 332 -52.97 38.63 -45.25
N ASN A 333 -52.13 37.69 -44.81
CA ASN A 333 -52.06 36.32 -45.32
C ASN A 333 -53.14 35.39 -44.73
N GLY A 334 -54.07 35.91 -43.92
CA GLY A 334 -55.13 35.12 -43.26
C GLY A 334 -54.69 34.40 -41.99
N THR A 335 -53.45 34.57 -41.55
CA THR A 335 -52.93 34.04 -40.28
C THR A 335 -53.43 34.87 -39.12
N ILE A 336 -54.00 34.21 -38.10
CA ILE A 336 -54.41 34.84 -36.84
C ILE A 336 -53.48 34.32 -35.75
N VAL A 337 -52.81 35.24 -35.05
CA VAL A 337 -51.97 34.95 -33.88
C VAL A 337 -52.70 35.44 -32.64
N GLN A 338 -52.97 34.55 -31.68
CA GLN A 338 -53.58 34.89 -30.41
C GLN A 338 -52.58 34.73 -29.26
N ASP A 339 -52.35 35.79 -28.49
CA ASP A 339 -51.49 35.74 -27.31
C ASP A 339 -52.31 35.39 -26.06
N CYS A 340 -51.85 34.35 -25.36
CA CYS A 340 -52.55 33.75 -24.22
C CYS A 340 -51.64 33.81 -22.97
N TRP A 341 -52.26 33.96 -21.79
CA TRP A 341 -51.54 34.12 -20.51
C TRP A 341 -51.25 32.78 -19.82
N GLU A 342 -50.20 32.76 -19.00
CA GLU A 342 -49.66 31.57 -18.30
C GLU A 342 -50.62 30.83 -17.37
N TRP A 343 -51.77 31.41 -17.02
CA TRP A 343 -52.59 31.01 -15.86
C TRP A 343 -53.32 29.67 -16.03
N GLY A 344 -53.17 29.00 -17.17
CA GLY A 344 -53.78 27.69 -17.47
C GLY A 344 -52.85 26.48 -17.34
N PHE A 345 -51.54 26.66 -17.09
CA PHE A 345 -50.64 25.52 -16.91
C PHE A 345 -50.76 24.97 -15.48
N GLN A 346 -51.46 23.85 -15.33
CA GLN A 346 -51.43 23.06 -14.10
C GLN A 346 -50.39 21.97 -14.26
N MET A 347 -49.53 21.79 -13.27
CA MET A 347 -48.57 20.70 -13.30
C MET A 347 -49.31 19.37 -13.09
N GLN A 348 -49.58 18.62 -14.17
CA GLN A 348 -50.03 17.25 -14.05
C GLN A 348 -48.81 16.36 -13.82
N CYS A 349 -48.70 15.75 -12.64
CA CYS A 349 -47.64 14.79 -12.39
C CYS A 349 -47.94 13.50 -13.15
N ASP A 350 -47.34 13.34 -14.33
CA ASP A 350 -47.26 12.03 -14.96
C ASP A 350 -46.16 11.22 -14.28
N PHE A 351 -46.53 10.47 -13.22
CA PHE A 351 -45.60 9.64 -12.46
C PHE A 351 -44.94 8.52 -13.30
N ALA A 352 -45.42 8.24 -14.52
CA ALA A 352 -44.89 7.16 -15.35
C ALA A 352 -43.57 7.51 -16.06
N ARG A 353 -43.26 8.80 -16.25
CA ARG A 353 -42.06 9.26 -17.01
C ARG A 353 -40.97 9.93 -16.16
N VAL A 354 -41.24 10.16 -14.88
CA VAL A 354 -40.48 11.10 -14.03
C VAL A 354 -39.54 10.39 -13.03
N GLY A 355 -39.33 9.08 -13.20
CA GLY A 355 -38.68 8.23 -12.19
C GLY A 355 -37.15 8.07 -12.25
N LEU A 356 -36.47 8.46 -13.33
CA LEU A 356 -35.07 8.02 -13.56
C LEU A 356 -34.04 8.72 -12.65
N LEU A 357 -34.24 10.00 -12.31
CA LEU A 357 -33.31 10.77 -11.46
C LEU A 357 -33.86 11.06 -10.06
N LYS A 358 -35.12 10.71 -9.78
CA LYS A 358 -35.70 10.88 -8.45
C LYS A 358 -35.03 9.90 -7.49
N GLY A 359 -34.57 10.41 -6.34
CA GLY A 359 -33.85 9.61 -5.35
C GLY A 359 -32.35 9.45 -5.62
N THR A 360 -31.86 9.96 -6.75
CA THR A 360 -30.42 9.98 -7.06
C THR A 360 -29.71 11.12 -6.36
N VAL A 361 -28.38 11.14 -6.44
CA VAL A 361 -27.54 12.20 -5.89
C VAL A 361 -27.86 13.60 -6.42
N PHE A 362 -28.42 13.68 -7.65
CA PHE A 362 -28.82 14.93 -8.28
C PHE A 362 -30.10 15.53 -7.69
N HIS A 363 -30.88 14.73 -6.96
CA HIS A 363 -32.09 15.18 -6.28
C HIS A 363 -31.74 15.78 -4.92
N THR A 364 -31.95 17.08 -4.78
CA THR A 364 -31.52 17.86 -3.60
C THR A 364 -32.29 17.48 -2.32
N THR A 365 -33.56 17.13 -2.45
CA THR A 365 -34.48 16.78 -1.35
C THR A 365 -34.70 15.27 -1.21
N ARG A 366 -33.80 14.43 -1.75
CA ARG A 366 -33.98 12.96 -1.78
C ARG A 366 -34.17 12.27 -0.44
N PHE A 367 -33.80 12.90 0.67
CA PHE A 367 -33.96 12.39 2.03
C PHE A 367 -35.00 13.15 2.85
N ASP A 368 -35.70 14.13 2.25
CA ASP A 368 -36.72 14.89 2.95
C ASP A 368 -38.04 14.10 2.99
N ALA A 369 -38.30 13.48 4.12
CA ALA A 369 -39.55 12.73 4.36
C ALA A 369 -40.79 13.65 4.49
N THR A 370 -40.59 14.98 4.57
CA THR A 370 -41.67 15.97 4.65
C THR A 370 -42.06 16.54 3.30
N GLU A 371 -41.34 16.16 2.23
CA GLU A 371 -41.67 16.55 0.87
C GLU A 371 -43.08 16.05 0.57
N PRO A 372 -44.05 16.96 0.32
CA PRO A 372 -45.41 16.54 0.04
C PRO A 372 -45.40 15.60 -1.16
N ASN A 373 -46.39 14.72 -1.28
CA ASN A 373 -46.68 13.94 -2.49
C ASN A 373 -47.03 14.85 -3.71
N SER A 374 -46.66 16.14 -3.68
CA SER A 374 -46.71 17.06 -4.80
C SER A 374 -45.85 16.56 -5.95
N CYS A 375 -46.28 16.92 -7.16
CA CYS A 375 -45.57 16.64 -8.39
C CYS A 375 -44.08 17.02 -8.27
N TYR A 376 -43.20 16.08 -8.57
CA TYR A 376 -41.78 16.34 -8.70
C TYR A 376 -41.55 17.26 -9.90
N ASP A 377 -40.95 18.44 -9.69
CA ASP A 377 -40.49 19.33 -10.76
C ASP A 377 -38.96 19.28 -10.85
N PRO A 378 -38.39 18.68 -11.91
CA PRO A 378 -36.94 18.57 -12.07
C PRO A 378 -36.24 19.92 -12.23
N ARG A 379 -36.95 21.01 -12.57
CA ARG A 379 -36.33 22.33 -12.73
C ARG A 379 -35.81 22.89 -11.40
N ASP A 380 -36.55 22.61 -10.33
CA ASP A 380 -36.21 23.08 -8.98
C ASP A 380 -35.57 21.97 -8.13
N ALA A 381 -35.97 20.71 -8.35
CA ALA A 381 -35.54 19.59 -7.52
C ALA A 381 -34.16 19.01 -7.92
N LEU A 382 -33.78 19.11 -9.21
CA LEU A 382 -32.51 18.60 -9.71
C LEU A 382 -31.43 19.67 -9.78
N HIS A 383 -30.26 19.36 -9.25
CA HIS A 383 -29.10 20.24 -9.28
C HIS A 383 -27.95 19.59 -10.05
N ILE A 384 -27.95 19.72 -11.37
CA ILE A 384 -26.91 19.16 -12.25
C ILE A 384 -25.84 20.22 -12.50
N THR A 385 -24.81 20.26 -11.66
CA THR A 385 -23.65 21.18 -11.81
C THR A 385 -22.42 20.44 -12.33
N GLU A 386 -21.45 21.19 -12.88
CA GLU A 386 -20.15 20.62 -13.27
C GLU A 386 -19.48 19.88 -12.11
N GLU A 387 -19.46 20.48 -10.91
CA GLU A 387 -18.85 19.90 -9.73
C GLU A 387 -19.53 18.58 -9.34
N LEU A 388 -20.86 18.53 -9.33
CA LEU A 388 -21.58 17.32 -8.95
C LEU A 388 -21.42 16.21 -10.00
N LEU A 389 -21.51 16.55 -11.30
CA LEU A 389 -21.27 15.61 -12.39
C LEU A 389 -19.87 15.00 -12.29
N ASN A 390 -18.86 15.83 -12.03
CA ASN A 390 -17.47 15.41 -11.91
C ASN A 390 -17.21 14.59 -10.65
N SER A 391 -17.86 14.92 -9.52
CA SER A 391 -17.80 14.12 -8.30
C SER A 391 -18.39 12.72 -8.52
N VAL A 392 -19.55 12.63 -9.19
CA VAL A 392 -20.20 11.34 -9.47
C VAL A 392 -19.39 10.54 -10.48
N LEU A 393 -18.94 11.17 -11.57
CA LEU A 393 -18.10 10.51 -12.57
C LEU A 393 -16.78 10.00 -12.00
N THR A 394 -16.18 10.75 -11.06
CA THR A 394 -14.99 10.31 -10.33
C THR A 394 -15.31 9.09 -9.46
N ASN A 395 -16.43 9.09 -8.74
CA ASN A 395 -16.84 7.95 -7.94
C ASN A 395 -17.12 6.71 -8.80
N ILE A 396 -17.72 6.88 -9.99
CA ILE A 396 -17.93 5.81 -10.97
C ILE A 396 -16.58 5.29 -11.48
N THR A 397 -15.67 6.19 -11.85
CA THR A 397 -14.33 5.84 -12.37
C THR A 397 -13.51 5.07 -11.35
N LEU A 398 -13.51 5.51 -10.08
CA LEU A 398 -12.84 4.81 -8.99
C LEU A 398 -13.51 3.48 -8.68
N SER A 399 -14.84 3.40 -8.76
CA SER A 399 -15.59 2.16 -8.56
C SER A 399 -15.38 1.17 -9.71
N ALA A 400 -15.14 1.64 -10.93
CA ALA A 400 -14.86 0.77 -12.07
C ALA A 400 -13.59 -0.08 -11.85
N ILE A 401 -12.65 0.37 -11.00
CA ILE A 401 -11.48 -0.43 -10.58
C ILE A 401 -11.91 -1.69 -9.82
N SER A 402 -13.04 -1.67 -9.10
CA SER A 402 -13.54 -2.86 -8.42
C SER A 402 -14.10 -3.93 -9.37
N LEU A 403 -14.24 -3.64 -10.67
CA LEU A 403 -14.62 -4.65 -11.66
C LEU A 403 -13.50 -5.66 -11.91
N GLY A 404 -12.24 -5.33 -11.58
CA GLY A 404 -11.13 -6.26 -11.80
C GLY A 404 -10.87 -6.53 -13.29
N THR A 405 -11.17 -5.57 -14.17
CA THR A 405 -10.94 -5.71 -15.62
C THR A 405 -9.47 -5.86 -15.96
N TRP A 406 -8.61 -5.10 -15.27
CA TRP A 406 -7.17 -5.18 -15.42
C TRP A 406 -6.46 -5.34 -14.09
N TRP A 407 -5.26 -5.91 -14.18
CA TRP A 407 -4.41 -6.24 -13.06
C TRP A 407 -2.95 -5.88 -13.38
N ALA A 408 -2.27 -5.26 -12.41
CA ALA A 408 -0.84 -4.96 -12.53
C ALA A 408 -0.14 -5.11 -11.17
N MET A 409 1.17 -5.38 -11.22
CA MET A 409 2.01 -5.41 -10.02
C MET A 409 2.27 -3.98 -9.54
N VAL A 410 1.60 -3.60 -8.45
CA VAL A 410 1.70 -2.27 -7.83
C VAL A 410 2.50 -2.37 -6.53
N PRO A 411 3.47 -1.47 -6.29
CA PRO A 411 4.18 -1.43 -5.02
C PRO A 411 3.25 -0.97 -3.91
N VAL A 412 3.06 -1.83 -2.91
CA VAL A 412 2.23 -1.54 -1.73
C VAL A 412 3.13 -1.40 -0.52
N THR A 413 3.03 -0.26 0.15
CA THR A 413 3.72 -0.03 1.42
C THR A 413 2.81 -0.49 2.56
N THR A 414 3.25 -1.48 3.33
CA THR A 414 2.56 -1.99 4.53
C THR A 414 3.36 -1.66 5.78
N THR A 415 2.66 -1.28 6.85
CA THR A 415 3.30 -1.09 8.17
C THR A 415 3.05 -2.31 9.03
N ARG A 416 4.12 -3.00 9.42
CA ARG A 416 4.05 -4.18 10.30
C ARG A 416 4.87 -3.94 11.55
N TYR A 417 4.32 -4.32 12.70
CA TYR A 417 5.05 -4.32 13.96
C TYR A 417 5.93 -5.56 14.03
N ARG A 418 7.23 -5.36 14.23
CA ARG A 418 8.17 -6.45 14.45
C ARG A 418 8.76 -6.34 15.84
N SER A 419 8.91 -7.47 16.51
CA SER A 419 9.70 -7.58 17.73
C SER A 419 11.16 -7.25 17.41
N THR A 420 11.61 -6.08 17.84
CA THR A 420 13.01 -5.67 17.84
C THR A 420 13.57 -5.93 19.23
N TYR A 421 14.72 -6.59 19.29
CA TYR A 421 15.44 -6.77 20.54
C TYR A 421 16.33 -5.55 20.72
N SER A 422 16.03 -4.73 21.74
CA SER A 422 16.84 -3.58 22.10
C SER A 422 17.37 -3.73 23.52
N PHE A 423 18.52 -3.11 23.80
CA PHE A 423 19.05 -3.04 25.16
C PHE A 423 18.53 -1.76 25.82
N ALA A 424 17.79 -1.91 26.93
CA ALA A 424 17.27 -0.75 27.66
C ALA A 424 18.40 0.18 28.14
N TYR A 425 19.56 -0.40 28.49
CA TYR A 425 20.73 0.32 29.00
C TYR A 425 22.02 -0.19 28.33
N PRO A 426 22.40 0.31 27.15
CA PRO A 426 23.59 -0.16 26.43
C PRO A 426 24.89 0.03 27.24
N LEU A 427 24.94 1.06 28.09
CA LEU A 427 26.08 1.32 28.97
C LEU A 427 26.27 0.23 30.04
N ALA A 428 25.18 -0.36 30.54
CA ALA A 428 25.25 -1.43 31.54
C ALA A 428 25.86 -2.72 30.95
N LEU A 429 25.81 -2.89 29.63
CA LEU A 429 26.49 -3.98 28.92
C LEU A 429 27.95 -3.60 28.62
N ILE A 430 28.20 -2.44 28.03
CA ILE A 430 29.55 -2.09 27.54
C ILE A 430 30.54 -1.96 28.71
N LEU A 431 30.14 -1.27 29.78
CA LEU A 431 31.04 -0.90 30.87
C LEU A 431 31.68 -2.10 31.60
N PRO A 432 30.93 -3.10 32.11
CA PRO A 432 31.53 -4.24 32.79
C PRO A 432 32.39 -5.10 31.86
N TYR A 433 31.95 -5.31 30.61
CA TYR A 433 32.69 -6.10 29.63
C TYR A 433 34.00 -5.42 29.21
N SER A 434 34.01 -4.11 29.00
CA SER A 434 35.24 -3.35 28.71
C SER A 434 36.21 -3.38 29.89
N ILE A 435 35.73 -3.25 31.13
CA ILE A 435 36.58 -3.34 32.32
C ILE A 435 37.17 -4.75 32.48
N CYS A 436 36.37 -5.80 32.34
CA CYS A 436 36.83 -7.19 32.42
C CYS A 436 37.85 -7.50 31.31
N LEU A 437 37.61 -7.02 30.08
CA LEU A 437 38.54 -7.19 28.97
C LEU A 437 39.87 -6.49 29.24
N ALA A 438 39.84 -5.22 29.67
CA ALA A 438 41.05 -4.47 29.99
C ALA A 438 41.87 -5.15 31.11
N ALA A 439 41.20 -5.62 32.16
CA ALA A 439 41.85 -6.34 33.25
C ALA A 439 42.44 -7.67 32.80
N ALA A 440 41.70 -8.46 32.01
CA ALA A 440 42.17 -9.73 31.45
C ALA A 440 43.38 -9.52 30.53
N SER A 441 43.38 -8.48 29.69
CA SER A 441 44.51 -8.12 28.84
C SER A 441 45.76 -7.76 29.65
N LEU A 442 45.61 -7.05 30.77
CA LEU A 442 46.73 -6.75 31.67
C LEU A 442 47.32 -8.03 32.28
N PHE A 443 46.47 -8.94 32.76
CA PHE A 443 46.94 -10.23 33.31
C PHE A 443 47.58 -11.11 32.24
N ALA A 444 47.04 -11.13 31.03
CA ALA A 444 47.65 -11.83 29.91
C ALA A 444 49.03 -11.26 29.58
N ALA A 445 49.19 -9.93 29.56
CA ALA A 445 50.48 -9.30 29.33
C ALA A 445 51.51 -9.65 30.42
N ILE A 446 51.09 -9.64 31.70
CA ILE A 446 51.93 -10.05 32.83
C ILE A 446 52.30 -11.54 32.71
N ALA A 447 51.34 -12.40 32.36
CA ALA A 447 51.56 -13.83 32.20
C ALA A 447 52.54 -14.13 31.05
N VAL A 448 52.39 -13.45 29.90
CA VAL A 448 53.30 -13.56 28.76
C VAL A 448 54.70 -13.06 29.12
N TRP A 449 54.80 -11.93 29.84
CA TRP A 449 56.09 -11.40 30.29
C TRP A 449 56.80 -12.35 31.27
N SER A 450 56.05 -12.93 32.21
CA SER A 450 56.54 -13.95 33.14
C SER A 450 57.01 -15.21 32.39
N LEU A 451 56.24 -15.66 31.40
CA LEU A 451 56.61 -16.81 30.57
C LEU A 451 57.93 -16.55 29.82
N TRP A 452 58.10 -15.33 29.31
CA TRP A 452 59.29 -14.93 28.58
C TRP A 452 60.53 -14.87 29.47
N GLN A 453 60.39 -14.41 30.71
CA GLN A 453 61.52 -14.39 31.65
C GLN A 453 61.86 -15.76 32.24
N ASN A 454 60.85 -16.59 32.51
CA ASN A 454 61.03 -17.84 33.25
C ASN A 454 61.16 -19.09 32.33
N GLY A 455 60.83 -18.96 31.04
CA GLY A 455 61.07 -19.99 30.01
C GLY A 455 60.23 -21.26 30.12
N THR A 456 59.41 -21.41 31.17
CA THR A 456 58.52 -22.56 31.36
C THR A 456 57.11 -22.12 31.78
N PRO A 457 56.05 -22.71 31.19
CA PRO A 457 54.68 -22.48 31.67
C PRO A 457 54.50 -23.13 33.03
N ALA A 458 53.99 -22.37 34.00
CA ALA A 458 53.49 -22.95 35.24
C ALA A 458 52.22 -23.75 34.91
N ALA A 459 52.27 -25.07 35.10
CA ALA A 459 51.14 -25.97 34.85
C ALA A 459 50.01 -25.73 35.88
N ASP A 460 48.76 -25.76 35.43
CA ASP A 460 47.56 -25.43 36.22
C ASP A 460 47.06 -26.61 37.08
N GLY A 461 47.95 -27.17 37.90
CA GLY A 461 47.64 -28.18 38.93
C GLY A 461 47.82 -27.60 40.33
N GLY A 462 47.11 -28.11 41.35
CA GLY A 462 47.30 -27.64 42.74
C GLY A 462 48.79 -27.65 43.13
N PHE A 463 49.21 -26.75 44.02
CA PHE A 463 50.63 -26.65 44.39
C PHE A 463 51.18 -28.01 44.84
N LEU A 464 50.37 -28.80 45.54
CA LEU A 464 50.69 -30.19 45.90
C LEU A 464 50.96 -31.09 44.68
N GLN A 465 50.20 -30.96 43.59
CA GLN A 465 50.31 -31.77 42.38
C GLN A 465 51.54 -31.41 41.54
N ILE A 466 51.84 -30.12 41.40
CA ILE A 466 53.10 -29.66 40.77
C ILE A 466 54.29 -30.14 41.60
N MET A 467 54.19 -29.97 42.93
CA MET A 467 55.20 -30.37 43.88
C MET A 467 55.42 -31.89 43.89
N LEU A 468 54.38 -32.72 43.71
CA LEU A 468 54.49 -34.17 43.54
C LEU A 468 55.16 -34.57 42.22
N ALA A 469 55.01 -33.76 41.16
CA ALA A 469 55.56 -34.05 39.84
C ALA A 469 57.03 -33.62 39.67
N THR A 470 57.55 -32.69 40.49
CA THR A 470 58.88 -32.10 40.33
C THR A 470 59.88 -32.44 41.46
N ARG A 471 59.73 -33.60 42.13
CA ARG A 471 60.56 -33.96 43.31
C ARG A 471 61.67 -34.97 43.01
N GLY A 472 62.79 -34.80 43.72
CA GLY A 472 63.79 -35.83 43.97
C GLY A 472 63.74 -36.34 45.42
N ASN A 473 64.49 -37.40 45.70
CA ASN A 473 64.51 -38.16 46.96
C ASN A 473 64.84 -37.29 48.20
N THR A 474 63.81 -36.83 48.92
CA THR A 474 63.88 -35.88 50.06
C THR A 474 63.01 -36.34 51.24
N GLU A 475 63.24 -35.82 52.45
CA GLU A 475 62.43 -36.09 53.68
C GLU A 475 60.93 -35.85 53.43
N MET A 476 60.61 -34.89 52.58
CA MET A 476 59.23 -34.58 52.21
C MET A 476 58.57 -35.64 51.32
N GLU A 477 59.34 -36.40 50.53
CA GLU A 477 58.85 -37.59 49.80
C GLU A 477 58.55 -38.72 50.76
N ARG A 478 59.44 -38.96 51.73
CA ARG A 478 59.24 -39.98 52.76
C ARG A 478 57.97 -39.74 53.57
N LEU A 479 57.68 -38.48 53.94
CA LEU A 479 56.47 -38.13 54.69
C LEU A 479 55.20 -38.25 53.83
N VAL A 480 55.24 -37.82 52.56
CA VAL A 480 54.08 -37.88 51.66
C VAL A 480 53.75 -39.32 51.20
N LEU A 481 54.77 -40.14 50.93
CA LEU A 481 54.59 -41.57 50.60
C LEU A 481 54.09 -42.38 51.81
N LYS A 482 54.53 -42.02 53.02
CA LYS A 482 54.07 -42.65 54.26
C LYS A 482 52.59 -42.37 54.54
N GLU A 483 52.08 -41.20 54.13
CA GLU A 483 50.72 -40.76 54.47
C GLU A 483 49.69 -40.92 53.33
N ARG A 484 50.08 -41.30 52.10
CA ARG A 484 49.18 -41.51 50.94
C ARG A 484 48.13 -40.40 50.75
N LEU A 485 48.57 -39.15 50.84
CA LEU A 485 47.68 -37.98 50.82
C LEU A 485 47.16 -37.67 49.41
N THR A 486 45.84 -37.55 49.27
CA THR A 486 45.17 -37.06 48.05
C THR A 486 44.41 -35.75 48.26
N ALA A 487 44.23 -35.28 49.51
CA ALA A 487 43.52 -34.04 49.85
C ALA A 487 44.07 -33.36 51.12
N VAL A 488 43.84 -32.04 51.22
CA VAL A 488 44.40 -31.14 52.27
C VAL A 488 43.88 -31.44 53.67
N GLU A 489 42.65 -31.93 53.78
CA GLU A 489 41.96 -32.16 55.07
C GLU A 489 42.56 -33.31 55.89
N ASN A 490 43.36 -34.18 55.26
CA ASN A 490 43.99 -35.34 55.92
C ASN A 490 45.47 -35.10 56.28
N MET A 491 45.95 -33.85 56.18
CA MET A 491 47.37 -33.52 56.32
C MET A 491 47.79 -33.41 57.80
N SER A 492 48.81 -34.18 58.22
CA SER A 492 49.42 -34.14 59.56
C SER A 492 49.90 -32.72 59.94
N GLU A 493 49.81 -32.35 61.22
CA GLU A 493 50.27 -31.04 61.73
C GLU A 493 51.76 -30.78 61.41
N GLU A 494 52.57 -31.84 61.34
CA GLU A 494 54.00 -31.75 60.99
C GLU A 494 54.19 -31.31 59.54
N LEU A 495 53.36 -31.82 58.62
CA LEU A 495 53.43 -31.48 57.19
C LEU A 495 52.89 -30.07 56.90
N GLN A 496 51.91 -29.60 57.68
CA GLN A 496 51.35 -28.25 57.55
C GLN A 496 52.31 -27.15 58.02
N LYS A 497 53.12 -27.44 59.05
CA LYS A 497 54.11 -26.52 59.63
C LYS A 497 55.45 -26.53 58.87
N LEU A 498 55.67 -27.50 57.99
CA LEU A 498 56.89 -27.63 57.21
C LEU A 498 57.13 -26.37 56.36
N GLU A 499 58.29 -25.73 56.58
CA GLU A 499 58.72 -24.60 55.76
C GLU A 499 59.49 -25.11 54.54
N ILE A 500 58.96 -24.81 53.37
CA ILE A 500 59.48 -25.30 52.10
C ILE A 500 60.12 -24.13 51.36
N ARG A 501 61.23 -24.41 50.67
CA ARG A 501 61.95 -23.45 49.84
C ARG A 501 62.27 -24.09 48.48
N TYR A 502 62.27 -23.25 47.43
CA TYR A 502 62.80 -23.64 46.13
C TYR A 502 64.29 -23.29 46.08
N GLY A 503 65.13 -24.26 45.74
CA GLY A 503 66.58 -24.10 45.70
C GLY A 503 67.29 -25.25 45.00
N GLU A 504 68.61 -25.20 45.00
CA GLU A 504 69.42 -26.34 44.58
C GLU A 504 69.36 -27.40 45.67
N LEU A 505 68.92 -28.62 45.32
CA LEU A 505 68.73 -29.72 46.27
C LEU A 505 70.09 -30.31 46.66
N VAL A 506 70.40 -30.32 47.95
CA VAL A 506 71.67 -30.82 48.48
C VAL A 506 71.40 -32.10 49.29
N GLY A 507 71.15 -33.20 48.58
CA GLY A 507 70.85 -34.51 49.17
C GLY A 507 71.80 -35.59 48.66
N GLY A 508 72.37 -36.37 49.59
CA GLY A 508 73.57 -37.21 49.43
C GLY A 508 73.52 -38.42 48.48
N ASP A 509 72.50 -38.58 47.63
CA ASP A 509 72.42 -39.73 46.71
C ASP A 509 71.97 -39.37 45.27
N VAL A 510 72.04 -38.10 44.88
CA VAL A 510 71.70 -37.65 43.51
C VAL A 510 72.93 -37.13 42.75
N LEU A 511 74.08 -37.80 42.93
CA LEU A 511 75.21 -37.67 42.00
C LEU A 511 75.06 -38.68 40.86
N ARG A 512 74.18 -38.37 39.90
CA ARG A 512 74.30 -38.88 38.53
C ARG A 512 74.46 -37.71 37.58
N ALA A 513 75.66 -37.62 37.00
CA ALA A 513 76.04 -36.91 35.78
C ALA A 513 75.47 -35.48 35.61
N ASP A 514 76.25 -34.51 36.08
CA ASP A 514 76.39 -33.15 35.51
C ASP A 514 75.12 -32.27 35.36
N GLY A 515 74.07 -32.53 36.15
CA GLY A 515 72.86 -31.71 36.18
C GLY A 515 72.59 -31.15 37.56
N ARG A 516 72.68 -29.82 37.73
CA ARG A 516 72.14 -29.13 38.92
C ARG A 516 70.62 -29.24 38.90
N ILE A 517 70.03 -30.00 39.81
CA ILE A 517 68.57 -30.16 39.90
C ILE A 517 68.05 -29.12 40.90
N CYS A 518 67.31 -28.13 40.38
CA CYS A 518 66.60 -27.15 41.19
C CYS A 518 65.20 -27.69 41.49
N GLY A 519 64.83 -27.76 42.77
CA GLY A 519 63.57 -28.34 43.21
C GLY A 519 63.10 -27.77 44.54
N PHE A 520 61.91 -28.19 44.96
CA PHE A 520 61.33 -27.84 46.25
C PHE A 520 61.79 -28.86 47.31
N GLY A 521 62.37 -28.37 48.41
CA GLY A 521 62.77 -29.19 49.56
C GLY A 521 62.62 -28.42 50.87
N THR A 522 62.93 -29.08 51.99
CA THR A 522 62.95 -28.41 53.29
C THR A 522 64.09 -27.37 53.36
N VAL A 523 64.06 -26.47 54.35
CA VAL A 523 65.09 -25.43 54.52
C VAL A 523 66.49 -26.03 54.63
N ASP A 524 66.61 -27.24 55.20
CA ASP A 524 67.88 -27.93 55.40
C ASP A 524 68.37 -28.69 54.15
N GLU A 525 67.46 -29.02 53.22
CA GLU A 525 67.76 -29.78 51.99
C GLU A 525 67.96 -28.88 50.76
N THR A 526 67.77 -27.56 50.89
CA THR A 526 67.84 -26.62 49.77
C THR A 526 68.78 -25.46 50.04
N VAL A 527 69.70 -25.24 49.10
CA VAL A 527 70.54 -24.03 49.11
C VAL A 527 69.86 -22.95 48.28
N SER A 528 69.83 -21.74 48.82
CA SER A 528 69.26 -20.58 48.12
C SER A 528 70.04 -20.29 46.84
N LEU A 529 69.33 -20.21 45.71
CA LEU A 529 69.92 -19.70 44.47
C LEU A 529 70.35 -18.25 44.70
N ARG A 530 71.66 -17.99 44.84
CA ARG A 530 72.17 -16.62 44.91
C ARG A 530 71.87 -15.94 43.57
N LEU A 531 71.27 -14.76 43.63
CA LEU A 531 71.22 -13.83 42.51
C LEU A 531 72.64 -13.62 41.99
N LYS A 532 72.88 -14.05 40.76
CA LYS A 532 74.08 -13.67 40.00
C LYS A 532 74.05 -12.15 39.91
N LYS A 533 74.88 -11.47 40.70
CA LYS A 533 75.13 -10.03 40.55
C LYS A 533 75.65 -9.86 39.12
N GLY A 534 74.85 -9.23 38.26
CA GLY A 534 75.27 -8.88 36.91
C GLY A 534 76.44 -7.90 36.99
N ASN A 535 77.47 -8.17 36.18
CA ASN A 535 78.22 -7.12 35.52
C ASN A 535 77.49 -6.75 34.23
#